data_AF-A0A2V5KLP2-F1
#
_entry.id   AF-A0A2V5KLP2-F1
#
_cell.length_a   1.000
_cell.length_b   1.000
_cell.length_c   1.000
_cell.angle_alpha   90.00
_cell.angle_beta   90.00
_cell.angle_gamma   90.00
#
_symmetry.space_group_name_H-M   'P 1'
#
loop_
_entity.id
_entity.type
_entity.pdbx_description
1 polymer ?
#
loop_
_entity_poly.entity_id
_entity_poly.type
_entity_poly.pdbx_seq_one_letter_code
_entity_poly.pdbx_strand_id
1 'polypeptide(L)'
;MRVAVAEAGATRVIGEDLGAVPEYVRPSLRALGIAGFKIPQWEVYHEQVTPGEKYERLSVATYTTHDHKPLRALWEEAFERPTATSEQSRFELAKIALFAGFDPKIDKIDFEKDFYPAIMEALFKSEAWIAIVMITDLLARRYRFNVPGTAANLNWTRRMQRSVAQLRSTRNVQARMRLIRDLLEKSGRI
;
A
#
# COMPACT_ATOMS: atom_id res chain seq x y z
N MET A 1 10.28 -2.50 23.91
CA MET A 1 10.61 -1.61 22.77
C MET A 1 11.95 -0.90 22.94
N ARG A 2 12.30 -0.31 24.09
CA ARG A 2 13.62 0.34 24.30
C ARG A 2 14.83 -0.57 24.00
N VAL A 3 14.76 -1.84 24.40
CA VAL A 3 15.78 -2.84 24.07
C VAL A 3 15.94 -2.99 22.55
N ALA A 4 14.85 -3.12 21.79
CA ALA A 4 14.92 -3.24 20.33
C ALA A 4 15.58 -2.01 19.66
N VAL A 5 15.34 -0.80 20.19
CA VAL A 5 16.00 0.41 19.69
C VAL A 5 17.49 0.43 20.04
N ALA A 6 17.86 0.00 21.25
CA ALA A 6 19.25 -0.06 21.68
C ALA A 6 20.06 -1.10 20.87
N GLU A 7 19.47 -2.26 20.59
CA GLU A 7 20.09 -3.34 19.80
C GLU A 7 20.12 -3.06 18.29
N ALA A 8 19.34 -2.08 17.80
CA ALA A 8 19.27 -1.78 16.36
C ALA A 8 20.57 -1.16 15.80
N GLY A 9 21.48 -0.68 16.64
CA GLY A 9 22.74 -0.07 16.21
C GLY A 9 22.52 1.08 15.21
N ALA A 10 23.14 1.00 14.04
CA ALA A 10 22.98 2.00 12.98
C ALA A 10 21.66 1.86 12.19
N THR A 11 20.90 0.78 12.37
CA THR A 11 19.66 0.52 11.65
C THR A 11 18.49 1.34 12.21
N ARG A 12 17.32 1.20 11.59
CA ARG A 12 16.11 1.92 11.95
C ARG A 12 15.02 0.92 12.25
N VAL A 13 14.26 1.17 13.31
CA VAL A 13 13.18 0.30 13.76
C VAL A 13 11.86 0.84 13.22
N ILE A 14 11.06 -0.05 12.66
CA ILE A 14 9.71 0.23 12.17
C ILE A 14 8.79 -0.74 12.91
N GLY A 15 7.76 -0.22 13.57
CA GLY A 15 6.73 -1.01 14.22
C GLY A 15 5.59 -1.23 13.25
N GLU A 16 5.25 -2.48 12.96
CA GLU A 16 4.01 -2.82 12.26
C GLU A 16 2.83 -2.71 13.25
N ASP A 17 2.26 -1.51 13.37
CA ASP A 17 1.10 -1.21 14.22
C ASP A 17 -0.19 -1.24 13.40
N LEU A 18 -0.55 -2.43 12.93
CA LEU A 18 -1.73 -2.69 12.10
C LEU A 18 -2.83 -3.42 12.88
N GLY A 19 -4.08 -3.21 12.48
CA GLY A 19 -5.25 -3.86 13.07
C GLY A 19 -5.83 -3.12 14.29
N ALA A 20 -6.27 -3.88 15.30
CA ALA A 20 -6.83 -3.32 16.54
C ALA A 20 -5.71 -2.84 17.47
N VAL A 21 -5.20 -1.64 17.21
CA VAL A 21 -4.08 -1.05 17.94
C VAL A 21 -4.60 -0.18 19.08
N PRO A 22 -4.22 -0.46 20.35
CA PRO A 22 -4.58 0.40 21.47
C PRO A 22 -4.02 1.83 21.32
N GLU A 23 -4.78 2.82 21.79
CA GLU A 23 -4.46 4.25 21.62
C GLU A 23 -3.06 4.65 22.13
N TYR A 24 -2.54 3.96 23.15
CA TYR A 24 -1.23 4.25 23.73
C TYR A 24 -0.04 3.77 22.87
N VAL A 25 -0.25 2.85 21.93
CA VAL A 25 0.85 2.23 21.17
C VAL A 25 1.50 3.24 20.23
N ARG A 26 0.71 3.92 19.39
CA ARG A 26 1.22 4.91 18.42
C ARG A 26 2.00 6.05 19.09
N PRO A 27 1.51 6.69 20.18
CA PRO A 27 2.30 7.65 20.95
C PRO A 27 3.59 7.05 21.54
N SER A 28 3.55 5.81 22.01
CA SER A 28 4.72 5.15 22.59
C SER A 28 5.82 4.86 21.55
N LEU A 29 5.43 4.39 20.35
CA LEU A 29 6.36 4.20 19.23
C LEU A 29 7.05 5.52 18.87
N ARG A 30 6.26 6.59 18.76
CA ARG A 30 6.75 7.94 18.44
C ARG A 30 7.73 8.47 19.48
N ALA A 31 7.41 8.33 20.77
CA ALA A 31 8.30 8.74 21.86
C ALA A 31 9.65 8.00 21.84
N LEU A 32 9.71 6.83 21.20
CA LEU A 32 10.91 6.03 21.02
C LEU A 32 11.60 6.25 19.66
N GLY A 33 11.09 7.15 18.81
CA GLY A 33 11.64 7.36 17.47
C GLY A 33 11.37 6.20 16.51
N ILE A 34 10.36 5.37 16.78
CA ILE A 34 9.97 4.22 15.96
C ILE A 34 8.86 4.66 15.01
N ALA A 35 9.05 4.45 13.70
CA ALA A 35 8.02 4.73 12.70
C ALA A 35 6.91 3.68 12.75
N GLY A 36 5.66 4.13 12.74
CA GLY A 36 4.47 3.27 12.57
C GLY A 36 4.02 3.20 11.11
N PHE A 37 3.17 2.24 10.79
CA PHE A 37 2.55 2.08 9.49
C PHE A 37 1.31 2.97 9.31
N LYS A 38 1.12 3.42 8.07
CA LYS A 38 -0.05 4.14 7.58
C LYS A 38 -0.61 3.40 6.37
N ILE A 39 -1.79 2.80 6.55
CA ILE A 39 -2.54 2.15 5.48
C ILE A 39 -3.66 3.11 5.09
N PRO A 40 -3.61 3.77 3.92
CA PRO A 40 -4.50 4.90 3.63
C PRO A 40 -5.99 4.65 3.83
N GLN A 41 -6.47 3.46 3.45
CA GLN A 41 -7.85 3.06 3.63
C GLN A 41 -8.27 2.76 5.08
N TRP A 42 -7.32 2.72 6.02
CA TRP A 42 -7.56 2.55 7.45
C TRP A 42 -7.31 3.82 8.25
N GLU A 43 -6.58 4.78 7.69
CA GLU A 43 -6.34 6.08 8.31
C GLU A 43 -7.56 6.99 8.12
N VAL A 44 -8.63 6.71 8.87
CA VAL A 44 -9.89 7.46 8.85
C VAL A 44 -10.09 8.16 10.19
N TYR A 45 -10.38 9.46 10.15
CA TYR A 45 -10.69 10.28 11.32
C TYR A 45 -11.98 11.05 11.06
N HIS A 46 -12.96 10.96 11.99
CA HIS A 46 -14.31 11.52 11.82
C HIS A 46 -14.92 11.18 10.45
N GLU A 47 -14.87 9.90 10.07
CA GLU A 47 -15.39 9.36 8.79
C GLU A 47 -14.67 9.86 7.53
N GLN A 48 -13.62 10.68 7.67
CA GLN A 48 -12.84 11.20 6.55
C GLN A 48 -11.51 10.49 6.43
N VAL A 49 -11.15 10.10 5.22
CA VAL A 49 -9.83 9.57 4.92
C VAL A 49 -8.80 10.66 5.17
N THR A 50 -7.78 10.35 5.97
CA THR A 50 -6.71 11.29 6.31
C THR A 50 -5.85 11.51 5.07
N PRO A 51 -5.74 12.75 4.57
CA PRO A 51 -4.87 13.06 3.44
C PRO A 51 -3.41 12.72 3.74
N GLY A 52 -2.68 12.29 2.71
CA GLY A 52 -1.28 11.87 2.85
C GLY A 52 -0.38 12.98 3.38
N GLU A 53 -0.66 14.24 3.03
CA GLU A 53 0.10 15.40 3.52
C GLU A 53 -0.07 15.68 5.01
N LYS A 54 -1.08 15.06 5.64
CA LYS A 54 -1.30 15.14 7.10
C LYS A 54 -0.67 13.96 7.85
N TYR A 55 0.01 13.05 7.16
CA TYR A 55 0.69 11.94 7.82
C TYR A 55 1.85 12.45 8.65
N GLU A 56 2.06 11.81 9.79
CA GLU A 56 3.23 12.10 10.62
C GLU A 56 4.50 11.73 9.87
N ARG A 57 5.48 12.63 9.85
CA ARG A 57 6.72 12.42 9.10
C ARG A 57 7.46 11.16 9.52
N LEU A 58 7.37 10.74 10.79
CA LEU A 58 7.94 9.49 11.30
C LEU A 58 6.97 8.31 11.10
N SER A 59 6.70 7.97 9.84
CA SER A 59 5.79 6.87 9.48
C SER A 59 6.19 6.17 8.17
N VAL A 60 5.58 5.01 7.93
CA VAL A 60 5.74 4.22 6.71
C VAL A 60 4.37 4.05 6.05
N ALA A 61 4.20 4.60 4.85
CA ALA A 61 2.95 4.49 4.10
C ALA A 61 3.01 3.33 3.08
N THR A 62 1.95 2.53 3.04
CA THR A 62 1.73 1.51 1.99
C THR A 62 0.24 1.23 1.84
N TYR A 63 -0.22 0.87 0.64
CA TYR A 63 -1.62 0.44 0.45
C TYR A 63 -1.87 -0.97 0.94
N THR A 64 -0.90 -1.86 0.73
CA THR A 64 -1.04 -3.28 1.00
C THR A 64 0.20 -3.82 1.67
N THR A 65 0.05 -4.97 2.31
CA THR A 65 1.14 -5.83 2.77
C THR A 65 0.98 -7.20 2.10
N HIS A 66 1.87 -8.13 2.42
CA HIS A 66 1.79 -9.50 1.93
C HIS A 66 0.50 -10.24 2.37
N ASP A 67 -0.17 -9.77 3.42
CA ASP A 67 -1.40 -10.32 3.96
C ASP A 67 -2.67 -9.83 3.26
N HIS A 68 -2.57 -8.72 2.52
CA HIS A 68 -3.71 -8.07 1.88
C HIS A 68 -3.98 -8.62 0.48
N LYS A 69 -5.16 -8.33 -0.06
CA LYS A 69 -5.38 -8.46 -1.51
C LYS A 69 -4.57 -7.36 -2.21
N PRO A 70 -3.79 -7.67 -3.26
CA PRO A 70 -3.21 -6.64 -4.12
C PRO A 70 -4.29 -5.73 -4.71
N LEU A 71 -3.93 -4.49 -5.01
CA LEU A 71 -4.85 -3.47 -5.53
C LEU A 71 -5.57 -3.92 -6.80
N ARG A 72 -4.87 -4.59 -7.73
CA ARG A 72 -5.51 -5.13 -8.94
C ARG A 72 -6.51 -6.23 -8.62
N ALA A 73 -6.25 -7.08 -7.62
CA ALA A 73 -7.20 -8.10 -7.21
C ALA A 73 -8.45 -7.49 -6.54
N LEU A 74 -8.23 -6.47 -5.72
CA LEU A 74 -9.30 -5.70 -5.08
C LEU A 74 -10.21 -5.05 -6.13
N TRP A 75 -9.61 -4.42 -7.15
CA TRP A 75 -10.31 -3.83 -8.28
C TRP A 75 -11.15 -4.84 -9.06
N GLU A 76 -10.55 -5.98 -9.43
CA GLU A 76 -11.28 -7.02 -10.17
C GLU A 76 -12.46 -7.54 -9.35
N GLU A 77 -12.29 -7.79 -8.06
CA GLU A 77 -13.38 -8.24 -7.22
C GLU A 77 -14.52 -7.20 -7.12
N ALA A 78 -14.18 -5.92 -7.02
CA ALA A 78 -15.16 -4.85 -6.87
C ALA A 78 -16.01 -4.63 -8.14
N PHE A 79 -15.40 -4.70 -9.32
CA PHE A 79 -16.00 -4.19 -10.56
C PHE A 79 -16.06 -5.19 -11.72
N GLU A 80 -15.20 -6.21 -11.75
CA GLU A 80 -15.09 -7.12 -12.92
C GLU A 80 -15.60 -8.54 -12.62
N ARG A 81 -15.34 -9.05 -11.42
CA ARG A 81 -15.56 -10.44 -10.99
C ARG A 81 -16.04 -10.48 -9.54
N PRO A 82 -17.31 -10.13 -9.30
CA PRO A 82 -17.85 -10.08 -7.95
C PRO A 82 -17.76 -11.42 -7.22
N THR A 83 -17.36 -11.35 -5.95
CA THR A 83 -17.41 -12.45 -4.97
C THR A 83 -18.25 -12.04 -3.75
N ALA A 84 -18.35 -12.92 -2.76
CA ALA A 84 -19.03 -12.63 -1.48
C ALA A 84 -18.42 -11.42 -0.72
N THR A 85 -17.17 -11.03 -0.99
CA THR A 85 -16.50 -9.91 -0.32
C THR A 85 -16.44 -8.63 -1.16
N SER A 86 -17.18 -8.57 -2.29
CA SER A 86 -17.11 -7.42 -3.22
C SER A 86 -17.48 -6.08 -2.59
N GLU A 87 -18.47 -6.07 -1.70
CA GLU A 87 -18.90 -4.86 -0.98
C GLU A 87 -17.75 -4.29 -0.14
N GLN A 88 -17.02 -5.15 0.56
CA GLN A 88 -15.81 -4.74 1.30
C GLN A 88 -14.74 -4.21 0.34
N SER A 89 -14.50 -4.89 -0.79
CA SER A 89 -13.53 -4.45 -1.79
C SER A 89 -13.88 -3.08 -2.38
N ARG A 90 -15.16 -2.79 -2.63
CA ARG A 90 -15.64 -1.47 -3.06
C ARG A 90 -15.42 -0.41 -2.00
N PHE A 91 -15.70 -0.72 -0.73
CA PHE A 91 -15.49 0.23 0.37
C PHE A 91 -14.01 0.57 0.57
N GLU A 92 -13.13 -0.42 0.50
CA GLU A 92 -11.68 -0.20 0.57
C GLU A 92 -11.19 0.65 -0.63
N LEU A 93 -11.61 0.33 -1.85
CA LEU A 93 -11.26 1.11 -3.04
C LEU A 93 -11.81 2.54 -3.00
N ALA A 94 -13.02 2.75 -2.48
CA ALA A 94 -13.58 4.08 -2.32
C ALA A 94 -12.71 4.95 -1.40
N LYS A 95 -12.19 4.38 -0.31
CA LYS A 95 -11.26 5.12 0.57
C LYS A 95 -9.91 5.40 -0.09
N ILE A 96 -9.37 4.45 -0.85
CA ILE A 96 -8.14 4.64 -1.63
C ILE A 96 -8.34 5.73 -2.69
N ALA A 97 -9.50 5.73 -3.34
CA ALA A 97 -9.90 6.74 -4.31
C ALA A 97 -9.97 8.13 -3.67
N LEU A 98 -10.66 8.26 -2.53
CA LEU A 98 -10.72 9.50 -1.75
C LEU A 98 -9.32 9.98 -1.33
N PHE A 99 -8.47 9.08 -0.86
CA PHE A 99 -7.07 9.40 -0.54
C PHE A 99 -6.30 9.95 -1.76
N ALA A 100 -6.58 9.40 -2.94
CA ALA A 100 -5.98 9.84 -4.20
C ALA A 100 -6.67 11.04 -4.86
N GLY A 101 -7.69 11.62 -4.22
CA GLY A 101 -8.42 12.78 -4.73
C GLY A 101 -9.43 12.46 -5.84
N PHE A 102 -9.88 11.21 -5.96
CA PHE A 102 -10.97 10.83 -6.85
C PHE A 102 -12.34 11.04 -6.22
N ASP A 103 -13.30 11.44 -7.07
CA ASP A 103 -14.74 11.43 -6.78
C ASP A 103 -15.25 9.97 -6.68
N PRO A 104 -16.30 9.68 -5.87
CA PRO A 104 -16.88 8.35 -5.69
C PRO A 104 -17.26 7.53 -6.95
N LYS A 105 -17.29 8.10 -8.16
CA LYS A 105 -17.61 7.38 -9.41
C LYS A 105 -16.42 6.65 -10.05
N ILE A 106 -15.71 5.85 -9.26
CA ILE A 106 -14.54 5.08 -9.73
C ILE A 106 -14.90 3.87 -10.60
N ASP A 107 -16.17 3.46 -10.69
CA ASP A 107 -16.61 2.34 -11.52
C ASP A 107 -16.53 2.62 -13.04
N LYS A 108 -16.25 3.87 -13.42
CA LYS A 108 -16.19 4.33 -14.83
C LYS A 108 -14.78 4.63 -15.34
N ILE A 109 -13.75 4.44 -14.52
CA ILE A 109 -12.36 4.73 -14.90
C ILE A 109 -11.58 3.43 -15.14
N ASP A 110 -10.48 3.51 -15.87
CA ASP A 110 -9.60 2.37 -16.13
C ASP A 110 -8.58 2.20 -14.99
N PHE A 111 -8.39 0.96 -14.54
CA PHE A 111 -7.46 0.68 -13.45
C PHE A 111 -6.03 1.11 -13.76
N GLU A 112 -5.49 0.77 -14.95
CA GLU A 112 -4.07 1.02 -15.26
C GLU A 112 -3.82 2.44 -15.78
N LYS A 113 -4.79 3.04 -16.47
CA LYS A 113 -4.64 4.38 -17.07
C LYS A 113 -4.98 5.52 -16.11
N ASP A 114 -5.98 5.34 -15.27
CA ASP A 114 -6.53 6.43 -14.45
C ASP A 114 -6.23 6.18 -12.97
N PHE A 115 -6.70 5.05 -12.42
CA PHE A 115 -6.62 4.79 -10.98
C PHE A 115 -5.19 4.56 -10.50
N TYR A 116 -4.44 3.68 -11.18
CA TYR A 116 -3.08 3.28 -10.80
C TYR A 116 -2.09 4.44 -10.72
N PRO A 117 -1.97 5.34 -11.72
CA PRO A 117 -1.06 6.48 -11.62
C PRO A 117 -1.39 7.40 -10.46
N ALA A 118 -2.69 7.68 -10.24
CA ALA A 118 -3.13 8.62 -9.23
C ALA A 118 -2.95 8.11 -7.80
N ILE A 119 -3.22 6.82 -7.53
CA ILE A 119 -2.95 6.25 -6.19
C ILE A 119 -1.44 6.19 -5.92
N MET A 120 -0.61 5.87 -6.93
CA MET A 120 0.84 5.87 -6.75
C MET A 120 1.35 7.30 -6.47
N GLU A 121 0.84 8.28 -7.21
CA GLU A 121 1.17 9.70 -6.97
C GLU A 121 0.77 10.15 -5.56
N ALA A 122 -0.45 9.81 -5.11
CA ALA A 122 -0.94 10.17 -3.79
C ALA A 122 -0.12 9.54 -2.67
N LEU A 123 0.28 8.27 -2.82
CA LEU A 123 1.16 7.61 -1.86
C LEU A 123 2.53 8.30 -1.78
N PHE A 124 3.13 8.63 -2.92
CA PHE A 124 4.45 9.27 -2.96
C PHE A 124 4.42 10.72 -2.46
N LYS A 125 3.31 11.43 -2.65
CA LYS A 125 3.07 12.77 -2.11
C LYS A 125 2.77 12.82 -0.61
N SER A 126 2.54 11.68 0.05
CA SER A 126 2.32 11.67 1.50
C SER A 126 3.52 12.25 2.25
N GLU A 127 3.31 12.76 3.47
CA GLU A 127 4.38 13.22 4.35
C GLU A 127 5.11 12.06 5.05
N ALA A 128 4.73 10.79 4.81
CA ALA A 128 5.39 9.64 5.44
C ALA A 128 6.89 9.61 5.13
N TRP A 129 7.69 9.07 6.06
CA TRP A 129 9.14 8.95 5.84
C TRP A 129 9.47 8.01 4.70
N ILE A 130 8.82 6.86 4.68
CA ILE A 130 9.03 5.83 3.68
C ILE A 130 7.67 5.55 3.03
N ALA A 131 7.63 5.59 1.72
CA ALA A 131 6.52 5.04 0.94
C ALA A 131 6.96 3.68 0.37
N ILE A 132 6.20 2.62 0.67
CA ILE A 132 6.47 1.27 0.20
C ILE A 132 5.39 0.89 -0.81
N VAL A 133 5.81 0.32 -1.94
CA VAL A 133 4.91 -0.29 -2.91
C VAL A 133 5.24 -1.77 -3.00
N MET A 134 4.26 -2.62 -2.69
CA MET A 134 4.41 -4.07 -2.82
C MET A 134 4.68 -4.44 -4.28
N ILE A 135 5.55 -5.42 -4.54
CA ILE A 135 5.88 -5.84 -5.91
C ILE A 135 4.65 -6.30 -6.70
N THR A 136 3.63 -6.82 -6.01
CA THR A 136 2.34 -7.16 -6.60
C THR A 136 1.65 -5.92 -7.14
N ASP A 137 1.59 -4.84 -6.37
CA ASP A 137 0.96 -3.59 -6.79
C ASP A 137 1.83 -2.87 -7.82
N LEU A 138 3.14 -2.77 -7.58
CA LEU A 138 4.10 -2.21 -8.54
C LEU A 138 3.97 -2.84 -9.93
N LEU A 139 3.58 -4.11 -10.01
CA LEU A 139 3.44 -4.84 -11.27
C LEU A 139 1.98 -5.14 -11.66
N ALA A 140 0.99 -4.53 -10.99
CA ALA A 140 -0.45 -4.73 -11.21
C ALA A 140 -0.84 -6.23 -11.23
N ARG A 141 -0.35 -6.99 -10.26
CA ARG A 141 -0.58 -8.42 -10.09
C ARG A 141 -1.78 -8.67 -9.19
N ARG A 142 -2.40 -9.84 -9.39
CA ARG A 142 -3.65 -10.23 -8.72
C ARG A 142 -3.48 -11.26 -7.63
N TYR A 143 -2.31 -11.87 -7.59
CA TYR A 143 -2.10 -13.00 -6.73
C TYR A 143 -1.63 -12.58 -5.35
N ARG A 144 -1.97 -13.41 -4.38
CA ARG A 144 -1.55 -13.24 -3.00
C ARG A 144 -0.37 -14.15 -2.69
N PHE A 145 0.48 -13.71 -1.77
CA PHE A 145 1.52 -14.54 -1.18
C PHE A 145 1.01 -15.26 0.06
N ASN A 146 0.14 -14.59 0.83
CA ASN A 146 -0.49 -15.13 2.02
C ASN A 146 -1.98 -14.78 2.09
N VAL A 147 -2.76 -15.67 2.70
CA VAL A 147 -4.14 -15.42 3.11
C VAL A 147 -4.23 -15.69 4.62
N PRO A 148 -4.29 -14.64 5.46
CA PRO A 148 -4.38 -14.78 6.91
C PRO A 148 -5.55 -15.67 7.34
N GLY A 149 -5.39 -16.37 8.47
CA GLY A 149 -6.43 -17.23 9.04
C GLY A 149 -6.72 -18.51 8.27
N THR A 150 -5.91 -18.85 7.27
CA THR A 150 -6.03 -20.11 6.52
C THR A 150 -4.78 -20.96 6.69
N ALA A 151 -4.95 -22.22 7.10
CA ALA A 151 -3.90 -23.23 7.04
C ALA A 151 -3.83 -23.82 5.62
N ALA A 152 -3.66 -22.96 4.61
CA ALA A 152 -3.62 -23.37 3.22
C ALA A 152 -2.18 -23.71 2.80
N ASN A 153 -1.98 -24.89 2.21
CA ASN A 153 -0.69 -25.38 1.70
C ASN A 153 -0.07 -24.47 0.62
N LEU A 154 -0.82 -23.48 0.13
CA LEU A 154 -0.42 -22.56 -0.91
C LEU A 154 0.17 -21.24 -0.37
N ASN A 155 -0.03 -20.92 0.92
CA ASN A 155 0.59 -19.73 1.53
C ASN A 155 2.12 -19.84 1.44
N TRP A 156 2.79 -18.73 1.14
CA TRP A 156 4.26 -18.62 1.07
C TRP A 156 4.96 -19.46 0.00
N THR A 157 4.21 -20.18 -0.84
CA THR A 157 4.80 -21.00 -1.93
C THR A 157 4.94 -20.25 -3.24
N ARG A 158 4.21 -19.13 -3.39
CA ARG A 158 4.03 -18.49 -4.69
C ARG A 158 5.26 -17.69 -5.12
N ARG A 159 5.75 -17.99 -6.33
CA ARG A 159 6.90 -17.30 -6.94
C ARG A 159 6.45 -16.31 -8.02
N MET A 160 7.29 -15.31 -8.26
CA MET A 160 7.21 -14.47 -9.47
C MET A 160 7.43 -15.35 -10.70
N GLN A 161 6.57 -15.24 -11.71
CA GLN A 161 6.67 -16.06 -12.93
C GLN A 161 7.76 -15.59 -13.91
N ARG A 162 8.45 -14.48 -13.62
CA ARG A 162 9.49 -13.91 -14.48
C ARG A 162 10.72 -13.56 -13.65
N SER A 163 11.89 -13.76 -14.22
CA SER A 163 13.16 -13.28 -13.64
C SER A 163 13.25 -11.75 -13.70
N VAL A 164 14.14 -11.18 -12.90
CA VAL A 164 14.42 -9.73 -12.93
C VAL A 164 14.86 -9.28 -14.33
N ALA A 165 15.69 -10.06 -15.03
CA ALA A 165 16.13 -9.76 -16.39
C ALA A 165 14.95 -9.71 -17.38
N GLN A 166 14.03 -10.66 -17.29
CA GLN A 166 12.82 -10.70 -18.11
C GLN A 166 11.87 -9.54 -17.79
N LEU A 167 11.75 -9.15 -16.52
CA LEU A 167 10.96 -7.98 -16.12
C LEU A 167 11.57 -6.69 -16.72
N ARG A 168 12.89 -6.53 -16.63
CA ARG A 168 13.62 -5.38 -17.18
C ARG A 168 13.51 -5.23 -18.70
N SER A 169 13.34 -6.33 -19.44
CA SER A 169 13.19 -6.30 -20.90
C SER A 169 11.73 -6.22 -21.39
N THR A 170 10.75 -6.34 -20.49
CA THR A 170 9.32 -6.32 -20.87
C THR A 170 8.84 -4.89 -21.09
N ARG A 171 8.38 -4.55 -22.30
CA ARG A 171 7.92 -3.19 -22.69
C ARG A 171 6.90 -2.58 -21.72
N ASN A 172 5.85 -3.32 -21.34
CA ASN A 172 4.83 -2.82 -20.41
C ASN A 172 5.41 -2.55 -19.01
N VAL A 173 6.33 -3.40 -18.54
CA VAL A 173 7.01 -3.20 -17.25
C VAL A 173 7.91 -1.97 -17.32
N GLN A 174 8.66 -1.79 -18.41
CA GLN A 174 9.49 -0.59 -18.61
C GLN A 174 8.65 0.69 -18.64
N ALA A 175 7.49 0.68 -19.33
CA ALA A 175 6.58 1.82 -19.35
C ALA A 175 6.08 2.15 -17.94
N ARG A 176 5.72 1.14 -17.15
CA ARG A 176 5.31 1.31 -15.77
C ARG A 176 6.45 1.81 -14.86
N MET A 177 7.67 1.32 -15.03
CA MET A 177 8.81 1.80 -14.25
C MET A 177 9.18 3.25 -14.59
N ARG A 178 8.98 3.67 -15.85
CA ARG A 178 9.10 5.09 -16.23
C ARG A 178 8.06 5.93 -15.51
N LEU A 179 6.78 5.54 -15.59
CA LEU A 179 5.71 6.21 -14.83
C LEU A 179 6.05 6.34 -13.34
N ILE A 180 6.47 5.25 -12.69
CA ILE A 180 6.80 5.26 -11.25
C ILE A 180 7.99 6.18 -10.97
N ARG A 181 9.03 6.16 -11.81
CA ARG A 181 10.17 7.08 -11.69
C ARG A 181 9.72 8.53 -11.80
N ASP A 182 8.92 8.86 -12.82
CA ASP A 182 8.43 10.22 -13.04
C ASP A 182 7.62 10.72 -11.84
N LEU A 183 6.78 9.86 -11.24
CA LEU A 183 6.02 10.18 -10.03
C LEU A 183 6.90 10.35 -8.79
N LEU A 184 7.96 9.55 -8.64
CA LEU A 184 8.93 9.69 -7.55
C LEU A 184 9.72 11.01 -7.66
N GLU A 185 10.16 11.38 -8.87
CA GLU A 185 10.84 12.65 -9.16
C GLU A 185 9.91 13.84 -8.90
N LYS A 186 8.66 13.79 -9.39
CA LYS A 186 7.63 14.82 -9.18
C LYS A 186 7.31 15.05 -7.70
N SER A 187 7.41 14.01 -6.88
CA SER A 187 7.12 14.06 -5.44
C SER A 187 8.37 14.32 -4.57
N GLY A 188 9.56 14.48 -5.18
CA GLY A 188 10.81 14.71 -4.44
C GLY A 188 11.26 13.51 -3.60
N ARG A 189 10.84 12.30 -3.98
CA ARG A 189 11.23 11.04 -3.31
C ARG A 189 12.57 10.49 -3.80
N ILE A 190 13.02 10.91 -4.99
CA ILE A 190 14.34 10.63 -5.57
C ILE A 190 14.89 11.87 -6.28
#